data_AF-A0A2V1HV02-F1
#
_entry.id   AF-A0A2V1HV02-F1
#
_cell.length_a   1.000
_cell.length_b   1.000
_cell.length_c   1.000
_cell.angle_alpha   90.00
_cell.angle_beta   90.00
_cell.angle_gamma   90.00
#
_symmetry.space_group_name_H-M   'P 1'
#
loop_
_entity.id
_entity.type
_entity.pdbx_description
1 polymer ?
#
loop_
_entity_poly.entity_id
_entity_poly.type
_entity_poly.pdbx_seq_one_letter_code
_entity_poly.pdbx_strand_id
1 'polypeptide(L)'
;MALLEIDDLRKRYRTGRHVVDALAGVSASVDAGRTLAVVGESGSGKSTLGSIVAGLQRPSGGSLTFEGQPIGGRVYRGELRRRIQMVFQSPFQSLDPKFRVEATLMEPLTLLSGLSRREASIRVDELLDLVHLPRELRRRRPAELSGGQQQRVAIARALAPNPDLVVLDEPTSGLDQSVRGRIVGLLKELQAERDVAYIFITHDIDVARAIAHEVIVMQRGEVVEAGDRSVLESPRHQYTRALLAAVPVMDPGRRRSGARSGAPAPTVTIEES
;
A
#
# COMPACT_ATOMS: atom_id res chain seq x y z
N MET A 1 -3.18 23.23 -2.60
CA MET A 1 -1.89 23.20 -1.88
C MET A 1 -1.62 21.76 -1.52
N ALA A 2 -0.38 21.30 -1.67
CA ALA A 2 -0.02 19.93 -1.36
C ALA A 2 -0.20 19.64 0.14
N LEU A 3 -0.77 18.47 0.45
CA LEU A 3 -0.85 17.96 1.81
C LEU A 3 0.53 17.50 2.28
N LEU A 4 1.27 16.80 1.40
CA LEU A 4 2.64 16.36 1.63
C LEU A 4 3.53 16.79 0.47
N GLU A 5 4.69 17.33 0.79
CA GLU A 5 5.77 17.61 -0.16
C GLU A 5 7.02 16.84 0.26
N ILE A 6 7.68 16.24 -0.73
CA ILE A 6 8.92 15.48 -0.61
C ILE A 6 9.94 16.16 -1.50
N ASP A 7 11.06 16.59 -0.92
CA ASP A 7 12.11 17.31 -1.64
C ASP A 7 13.48 16.65 -1.45
N ASP A 8 14.09 16.25 -2.57
CA ASP A 8 15.40 15.61 -2.68
C ASP A 8 15.64 14.50 -1.63
N LEU A 9 14.62 13.66 -1.40
CA LEU A 9 14.65 12.69 -0.31
C LEU A 9 15.67 11.59 -0.60
N ARG A 10 16.60 11.39 0.33
CA ARG A 10 17.71 10.44 0.21
C ARG A 10 17.69 9.44 1.36
N LYS A 11 18.07 8.19 1.07
CA LYS A 11 18.23 7.14 2.09
C LYS A 11 19.35 6.20 1.71
N ARG A 12 20.33 6.08 2.59
CA ARG A 12 21.45 5.14 2.48
C ARG A 12 21.38 4.08 3.55
N TYR A 13 21.58 2.83 3.15
CA TYR A 13 21.83 1.72 4.06
C TYR A 13 23.29 1.28 3.95
N ARG A 14 23.88 0.91 5.09
CA ARG A 14 25.23 0.37 5.15
C ARG A 14 25.15 -1.10 5.54
N THR A 15 25.59 -1.98 4.64
CA THR A 15 25.61 -3.42 4.86
C THR A 15 27.06 -3.89 4.79
N GLY A 16 27.70 -4.03 5.95
CA GLY A 16 29.14 -4.28 6.03
C GLY A 16 29.97 -3.13 5.44
N ARG A 17 30.68 -3.41 4.34
CA ARG A 17 31.48 -2.43 3.58
C ARG A 17 30.72 -1.78 2.42
N HIS A 18 29.54 -2.28 2.06
CA HIS A 18 28.75 -1.75 0.95
C HIS A 18 27.77 -0.67 1.44
N VAL A 19 27.65 0.40 0.67
CA VAL A 19 26.62 1.43 0.83
C VAL A 19 25.63 1.26 -0.32
N VAL A 20 24.35 1.18 0.02
CA VAL A 20 23.25 1.09 -0.95
C VAL A 20 22.38 2.32 -0.81
N ASP A 21 22.26 3.09 -1.88
CA ASP A 21 21.30 4.18 -2.00
C ASP A 21 19.91 3.58 -2.30
N ALA A 22 19.06 3.53 -1.28
CA ALA A 22 17.68 3.08 -1.43
C ALA A 22 16.77 4.20 -1.96
N LEU A 23 17.12 5.46 -1.66
CA LEU A 23 16.53 6.65 -2.29
C LEU A 23 17.67 7.61 -2.64
N ALA A 24 17.66 8.11 -3.87
CA ALA A 24 18.76 8.88 -4.47
C ALA A 24 18.33 10.29 -4.91
N GLY A 25 17.44 10.93 -4.15
CA GLY A 25 16.93 12.29 -4.46
C GLY A 25 15.51 12.24 -5.02
N VAL A 26 14.60 11.61 -4.27
CA VAL A 26 13.19 11.50 -4.66
C VAL A 26 12.46 12.78 -4.29
N SER A 27 11.84 13.42 -5.29
CA SER A 27 10.91 14.53 -5.09
C SER A 27 9.52 14.17 -5.60
N ALA A 28 8.50 14.51 -4.82
CA ALA A 28 7.09 14.25 -5.14
C ALA A 28 6.17 15.08 -4.25
N SER A 29 4.90 15.18 -4.62
CA SER A 29 3.87 15.81 -3.78
C SER A 29 2.59 14.99 -3.79
N VAL A 30 1.80 15.13 -2.73
CA VAL A 30 0.48 14.51 -2.60
C VAL A 30 -0.50 15.58 -2.14
N ASP A 31 -1.58 15.75 -2.88
CA ASP A 31 -2.69 16.63 -2.51
C ASP A 31 -3.67 15.92 -1.57
N ALA A 32 -4.39 16.69 -0.76
CA ALA A 32 -5.50 16.19 0.06
C ALA A 32 -6.56 15.50 -0.82
N GLY A 33 -7.14 14.40 -0.33
CA GLY A 33 -8.13 13.61 -1.08
C GLY A 33 -7.62 12.97 -2.38
N ARG A 34 -6.31 13.05 -2.69
CA ARG A 34 -5.72 12.49 -3.92
C ARG A 34 -4.83 11.29 -3.62
N THR A 35 -4.52 10.56 -4.69
CA THR A 35 -3.66 9.36 -4.62
C THR A 35 -2.45 9.55 -5.49
N LEU A 36 -1.27 9.50 -4.87
CA LEU A 36 0.00 9.31 -5.55
C LEU A 36 0.31 7.81 -5.60
N ALA A 37 0.28 7.23 -6.79
CA ALA A 37 0.76 5.87 -7.00
C ALA A 37 2.28 5.85 -7.18
N VAL A 38 2.94 4.93 -6.48
CA VAL A 38 4.38 4.72 -6.57
C VAL A 38 4.59 3.32 -7.15
N VAL A 39 5.05 3.27 -8.40
CA VAL A 39 5.24 2.01 -9.15
C VAL A 39 6.71 1.76 -9.48
N GLY A 40 7.05 0.51 -9.74
CA GLY A 40 8.40 0.08 -10.10
C GLY A 40 8.69 -1.34 -9.64
N GLU A 41 9.82 -1.89 -10.08
CA GLU A 41 10.24 -3.25 -9.74
C GLU A 41 10.52 -3.43 -8.23
N SER A 42 10.56 -4.68 -7.79
CA SER A 42 11.02 -5.01 -6.43
C SER A 42 12.43 -4.45 -6.20
N GLY A 43 12.66 -3.84 -5.04
CA GLY A 43 13.94 -3.21 -4.70
C GLY A 43 14.17 -1.81 -5.27
N SER A 44 13.19 -1.19 -5.95
CA SER A 44 13.34 0.18 -6.49
C SER A 44 13.30 1.31 -5.46
N GLY A 45 13.02 1.02 -4.17
CA GLY A 45 13.00 2.00 -3.08
C GLY A 45 11.60 2.38 -2.58
N LYS A 46 10.51 1.88 -3.19
CA LYS A 46 9.12 2.27 -2.86
C LYS A 46 8.75 2.09 -1.38
N SER A 47 8.98 0.91 -0.81
CA SER A 47 8.67 0.64 0.60
C SER A 47 9.55 1.45 1.56
N THR A 48 10.78 1.80 1.15
CA THR A 48 11.64 2.74 1.89
C THR A 48 11.06 4.15 1.88
N LEU A 49 10.60 4.64 0.72
CA LEU A 49 9.89 5.91 0.61
C LEU A 49 8.66 5.93 1.52
N GLY A 50 7.79 4.92 1.42
CA GLY A 50 6.60 4.80 2.25
C GLY A 50 6.91 4.77 3.75
N SER A 51 7.95 4.02 4.15
CA SER A 51 8.38 3.94 5.56
C SER A 51 8.91 5.27 6.11
N ILE A 52 9.60 6.07 5.29
CA ILE A 52 10.08 7.39 5.69
C ILE A 52 8.90 8.37 5.80
N VAL A 53 7.99 8.37 4.83
CA VAL A 53 6.78 9.19 4.87
C VAL A 53 5.89 8.85 6.07
N ALA A 54 5.76 7.57 6.42
CA ALA A 54 5.04 7.12 7.61
C ALA A 54 5.77 7.42 8.94
N GLY A 55 6.95 8.05 8.88
CA GLY A 55 7.76 8.38 10.05
C GLY A 55 8.32 7.16 10.78
N LEU A 56 8.46 6.02 10.11
CA LEU A 56 9.04 4.80 10.69
C LEU A 56 10.56 4.75 10.51
N GLN A 57 11.07 5.46 9.51
CA GLN A 57 12.50 5.56 9.25
C GLN A 57 12.93 7.01 9.05
N ARG A 58 14.18 7.32 9.42
CA ARG A 58 14.77 8.63 9.17
C ARG A 58 15.41 8.67 7.77
N PRO A 59 15.22 9.75 6.99
CA PRO A 59 15.98 9.97 5.78
C PRO A 59 17.46 10.21 6.10
N SER A 60 18.32 10.01 5.10
CA SER A 60 19.75 10.36 5.13
C SER A 60 20.02 11.76 4.57
N GLY A 61 19.05 12.37 3.90
CA GLY A 61 19.10 13.72 3.32
C GLY A 61 17.74 14.09 2.70
N GLY A 62 17.60 15.33 2.26
CA GLY A 62 16.32 15.88 1.79
C GLY A 62 15.37 16.27 2.92
N SER A 63 14.16 16.67 2.55
CA SER A 63 13.15 17.15 3.49
C SER A 63 11.75 16.63 3.17
N LEU A 64 10.88 16.68 4.18
CA LEU A 64 9.46 16.40 4.08
C LEU A 64 8.72 17.58 4.70
N THR A 65 7.65 18.02 4.05
CA THR A 65 6.77 19.07 4.55
C THR A 65 5.34 18.56 4.52
N PHE A 66 4.59 18.73 5.61
CA PHE A 66 3.20 18.34 5.71
C PHE A 66 2.37 19.56 6.11
N GLU A 67 1.42 19.94 5.26
CA GLU A 67 0.65 21.19 5.38
C GLU A 67 1.55 22.44 5.55
N GLY A 68 2.63 22.52 4.78
CA GLY A 68 3.60 23.62 4.88
C GLY A 68 4.51 23.57 6.11
N GLN A 69 4.37 22.57 7.00
CA GLN A 69 5.22 22.41 8.19
C GLN A 69 6.28 21.33 7.97
N PRO A 70 7.57 21.60 8.20
CA PRO A 70 8.62 20.59 8.10
C PRO A 70 8.38 19.42 9.06
N ILE A 71 8.44 18.20 8.54
CA ILE A 71 8.35 16.95 9.29
C ILE A 71 9.57 16.06 9.00
N GLY A 72 9.82 15.09 9.87
CA GLY A 72 10.96 14.17 9.71
C GLY A 72 12.01 14.30 10.81
N GLY A 73 13.17 13.68 10.59
CA GLY A 73 14.29 13.65 11.54
C GLY A 73 14.10 12.76 12.78
N ARG A 74 12.87 12.33 13.09
CA ARG A 74 12.52 11.42 14.19
C ARG A 74 11.29 10.58 13.86
N VAL A 75 11.07 9.52 14.64
CA VAL A 75 9.85 8.72 14.56
C VAL A 75 8.66 9.58 14.97
N TYR A 76 7.58 9.56 14.21
CA TYR A 76 6.39 10.37 14.49
C TYR A 76 5.71 9.93 15.79
N ARG A 77 5.21 10.90 16.54
CA ARG A 77 4.49 10.73 17.81
C ARG A 77 3.33 11.71 17.87
N GLY A 78 2.38 11.47 18.78
CA GLY A 78 1.25 12.36 19.02
C GLY A 78 0.44 12.60 17.75
N GLU A 79 0.18 13.87 17.45
CA GLU A 79 -0.68 14.28 16.35
C GLU A 79 -0.18 13.83 14.97
N LEU A 80 1.11 13.98 14.65
CA LEU A 80 1.64 13.49 13.36
C LEU A 80 1.46 11.99 13.18
N ARG A 81 1.61 11.22 14.26
CA ARG A 81 1.32 9.78 14.21
C ARG A 81 -0.17 9.53 14.01
N ARG A 82 -1.06 10.31 14.61
CA ARG A 82 -2.52 10.19 14.39
C ARG A 82 -2.90 10.49 12.93
N ARG A 83 -2.29 11.52 12.34
CA ARG A 83 -2.64 12.08 11.02
C ARG A 83 -2.02 11.34 9.83
N ILE A 84 -0.88 10.66 10.04
CA ILE A 84 -0.19 9.86 9.03
C ILE A 84 -0.16 8.40 9.47
N GLN A 85 -0.82 7.54 8.70
CA GLN A 85 -0.96 6.11 9.01
C GLN A 85 -0.40 5.25 7.87
N MET A 86 -0.20 3.96 8.14
CA MET A 86 0.35 3.02 7.17
C MET A 86 -0.33 1.66 7.24
N VAL A 87 -0.61 1.08 6.08
CA VAL A 87 -0.99 -0.32 5.90
C VAL A 87 0.21 -1.04 5.28
N PHE A 88 0.71 -2.07 5.97
CA PHE A 88 1.88 -2.83 5.52
C PHE A 88 1.50 -3.94 4.54
N GLN A 89 2.46 -4.37 3.73
CA GLN A 89 2.34 -5.40 2.69
C GLN A 89 1.77 -6.73 3.19
N SER A 90 2.12 -7.14 4.41
CA SER A 90 1.60 -8.37 5.01
C SER A 90 0.61 -8.05 6.12
N PRO A 91 -0.57 -8.69 6.12
CA PRO A 91 -1.48 -8.60 7.25
C PRO A 91 -0.82 -9.02 8.56
N PHE A 92 0.17 -9.91 8.57
CA PHE A 92 0.91 -10.28 9.79
C PHE A 92 1.81 -9.15 10.32
N GLN A 93 2.21 -8.21 9.47
CA GLN A 93 2.91 -6.99 9.90
C GLN A 93 1.93 -5.93 10.42
N SER A 94 0.67 -6.00 9.96
CA SER A 94 -0.40 -5.06 10.35
C SER A 94 -1.28 -5.55 11.51
N LEU A 95 -1.35 -6.86 11.74
CA LEU A 95 -2.23 -7.54 12.69
C LEU A 95 -1.41 -8.55 13.50
N ASP A 96 -1.31 -8.34 14.81
CA ASP A 96 -0.68 -9.33 15.70
C ASP A 96 -1.67 -10.51 15.93
N PRO A 97 -1.26 -11.75 15.62
CA PRO A 97 -2.13 -12.94 15.65
C PRO A 97 -2.67 -13.27 17.04
N LYS A 98 -2.08 -12.72 18.11
CA LYS A 98 -2.52 -12.94 19.49
C LYS A 98 -3.80 -12.17 19.82
N PHE A 99 -4.03 -11.04 19.15
CA PHE A 99 -5.16 -10.16 19.44
C PHE A 99 -6.36 -10.48 18.56
N ARG A 100 -7.55 -10.22 19.12
CA ARG A 100 -8.80 -10.25 18.35
C ARG A 100 -8.93 -8.96 17.54
N VAL A 101 -9.72 -9.00 16.47
CA VAL A 101 -10.03 -7.84 15.62
C VAL A 101 -10.45 -6.62 16.45
N GLU A 102 -11.31 -6.81 17.45
CA GLU A 102 -11.71 -5.74 18.37
C GLU A 102 -10.51 -5.06 19.04
N ALA A 103 -9.59 -5.82 19.63
CA ALA A 103 -8.42 -5.26 20.30
C ALA A 103 -7.49 -4.54 19.31
N THR A 104 -7.33 -5.09 18.11
CA THR A 104 -6.53 -4.49 17.03
C THR A 104 -7.10 -3.14 16.58
N LEU A 105 -8.42 -3.01 16.48
CA LEU A 105 -9.08 -1.76 16.08
C LEU A 105 -9.19 -0.75 17.24
N MET A 106 -9.31 -1.22 18.49
CA MET A 106 -9.32 -0.36 19.67
C MET A 106 -7.96 0.28 19.97
N GLU A 107 -6.85 -0.40 19.67
CA GLU A 107 -5.49 0.10 19.94
C GLU A 107 -5.27 1.54 19.41
N PRO A 108 -5.43 1.84 18.11
CA PRO A 108 -5.23 3.20 17.62
C PRO A 108 -6.25 4.20 18.17
N LEU A 109 -7.50 3.79 18.42
CA LEU A 109 -8.53 4.64 19.00
C LEU A 109 -8.16 5.12 20.41
N THR A 110 -7.63 4.21 21.23
CA THR A 110 -7.22 4.54 22.60
C THR A 110 -5.88 5.30 22.63
N LEU A 111 -4.88 4.86 21.85
CA LEU A 111 -3.52 5.40 21.91
C LEU A 111 -3.35 6.71 21.14
N LEU A 112 -4.09 6.91 20.05
CA LEU A 112 -3.91 8.06 19.16
C LEU A 112 -5.09 9.03 19.21
N SER A 113 -6.30 8.56 19.49
CA SER A 113 -7.49 9.41 19.59
C SER A 113 -7.93 9.70 21.03
N GLY A 114 -7.28 9.09 22.04
CA GLY A 114 -7.57 9.36 23.45
C GLY A 114 -8.93 8.85 23.94
N LEU A 115 -9.59 7.96 23.19
CA LEU A 115 -10.89 7.42 23.58
C LEU A 115 -10.77 6.47 24.77
N SER A 116 -11.77 6.46 25.64
CA SER A 116 -11.91 5.42 26.65
C SER A 116 -12.13 4.05 25.99
N ARG A 117 -11.84 2.96 26.72
CA ARG A 117 -12.11 1.60 26.22
C ARG A 117 -13.58 1.39 25.84
N ARG A 118 -14.51 2.02 26.56
CA ARG A 118 -15.94 1.90 26.28
C ARG A 118 -16.31 2.58 24.96
N GLU A 119 -15.83 3.80 24.74
CA GLU A 119 -16.04 4.54 23.49
C GLU A 119 -15.35 3.84 22.31
N ALA A 120 -14.11 3.40 22.49
CA ALA A 120 -13.38 2.67 21.46
C ALA A 120 -14.10 1.38 21.05
N SER A 121 -14.68 0.63 22.00
CA SER A 121 -15.44 -0.59 21.72
C SER A 121 -16.70 -0.35 20.89
N ILE A 122 -17.37 0.80 21.04
CA ILE A 122 -18.50 1.23 20.19
C ILE A 122 -17.98 1.57 18.79
N ARG A 123 -16.90 2.34 18.71
CA ARG A 123 -16.29 2.79 17.44
C ARG A 123 -15.75 1.64 16.58
N VAL A 124 -15.41 0.50 17.18
CA VAL A 124 -15.03 -0.73 16.46
C VAL A 124 -16.12 -1.20 15.50
N ASP A 125 -17.39 -1.16 15.90
CA ASP A 125 -18.48 -1.61 15.04
C ASP A 125 -18.63 -0.71 13.81
N GLU A 126 -18.52 0.60 14.02
CA GLU A 126 -18.55 1.59 12.93
C GLU A 126 -17.37 1.42 11.97
N LEU A 127 -16.20 1.03 12.47
CA LEU A 127 -15.04 0.72 11.64
C LEU A 127 -15.22 -0.56 10.83
N LEU A 128 -15.88 -1.58 11.39
CA LEU A 128 -16.18 -2.82 10.65
C LEU A 128 -17.21 -2.58 9.55
N ASP A 129 -18.25 -1.80 9.84
CA ASP A 129 -19.25 -1.40 8.84
C ASP A 129 -18.59 -0.58 7.72
N LEU A 130 -17.70 0.36 8.06
CA LEU A 130 -16.95 1.20 7.13
C LEU A 130 -16.13 0.39 6.11
N VAL A 131 -15.65 -0.80 6.48
CA VAL A 131 -14.90 -1.68 5.58
C VAL A 131 -15.72 -2.88 5.09
N HIS A 132 -17.04 -2.79 5.18
CA HIS A 132 -17.99 -3.83 4.75
C HIS A 132 -17.70 -5.20 5.35
N LEU A 133 -17.45 -5.24 6.67
CA LEU A 133 -17.22 -6.46 7.44
C LEU A 133 -18.33 -6.69 8.47
N PRO A 134 -18.83 -7.93 8.61
CA PRO A 134 -19.79 -8.26 9.67
C PRO A 134 -19.23 -7.98 11.06
N ARG A 135 -20.01 -7.31 11.91
CA ARG A 135 -19.63 -6.95 13.29
C ARG A 135 -19.23 -8.15 14.16
N GLU A 136 -19.79 -9.33 13.87
CA GLU A 136 -19.42 -10.59 14.53
C GLU A 136 -17.92 -10.94 14.41
N LEU A 137 -17.24 -10.45 13.35
CA LEU A 137 -15.81 -10.64 13.16
C LEU A 137 -14.96 -9.94 14.23
N ARG A 138 -15.50 -8.97 14.98
CA ARG A 138 -14.77 -8.31 16.08
C ARG A 138 -14.19 -9.31 17.09
N ARG A 139 -14.86 -10.44 17.28
CA ARG A 139 -14.45 -11.50 18.21
C ARG A 139 -13.44 -12.48 17.58
N ARG A 140 -13.21 -12.46 16.27
CA ARG A 140 -12.28 -13.37 15.60
C ARG A 140 -10.83 -12.91 15.76
N ARG A 141 -9.90 -13.84 15.61
CA ARG A 141 -8.47 -13.59 15.45
C ARG A 141 -8.08 -13.56 13.98
N PRO A 142 -6.95 -12.93 13.60
CA PRO A 142 -6.50 -12.85 12.21
C PRO A 142 -6.48 -14.19 11.47
N ALA A 143 -6.04 -15.26 12.13
CA ALA A 143 -5.98 -16.61 11.53
C ALA A 143 -7.35 -17.21 11.15
N GLU A 144 -8.44 -16.67 11.70
CA GLU A 144 -9.82 -17.10 11.40
C GLU A 144 -10.44 -16.29 10.24
N LEU A 145 -9.70 -15.32 9.68
CA LEU A 145 -10.17 -14.45 8.62
C LEU A 145 -9.55 -14.85 7.27
N SER A 146 -10.32 -14.71 6.19
CA SER A 146 -9.78 -14.76 4.82
C SER A 146 -8.79 -13.61 4.58
N GLY A 147 -7.89 -13.75 3.60
CA GLY A 147 -6.90 -12.71 3.28
C GLY A 147 -7.52 -11.34 2.98
N GLY A 148 -8.65 -11.30 2.26
CA GLY A 148 -9.37 -10.06 2.00
C GLY A 148 -10.00 -9.44 3.26
N GLN A 149 -10.50 -10.26 4.19
CA GLN A 149 -11.00 -9.78 5.48
C GLN A 149 -9.85 -9.23 6.35
N GLN A 150 -8.71 -9.92 6.41
CA GLN A 150 -7.53 -9.43 7.12
C GLN A 150 -7.08 -8.07 6.56
N GLN A 151 -7.06 -7.92 5.23
CA GLN A 151 -6.69 -6.66 4.59
C GLN A 151 -7.66 -5.52 4.96
N ARG A 152 -8.97 -5.79 4.94
CA ARG A 152 -9.99 -4.81 5.35
C ARG A 152 -9.84 -4.41 6.81
N VAL A 153 -9.52 -5.34 7.72
CA VAL A 153 -9.20 -5.02 9.12
C VAL A 153 -7.95 -4.15 9.22
N ALA A 154 -6.91 -4.42 8.42
CA ALA A 154 -5.71 -3.59 8.40
C ALA A 154 -5.99 -2.15 7.92
N ILE A 155 -6.84 -2.00 6.89
CA ILE A 155 -7.31 -0.69 6.41
C ILE A 155 -8.13 0.02 7.49
N ALA A 156 -9.10 -0.68 8.12
CA ALA A 156 -9.90 -0.14 9.21
C ALA A 156 -9.04 0.34 10.39
N ARG A 157 -8.00 -0.42 10.74
CA ARG A 157 -7.04 -0.05 11.79
C ARG A 157 -6.31 1.24 11.45
N ALA A 158 -5.84 1.38 10.21
CA ALA A 158 -5.14 2.58 9.75
C ALA A 158 -6.07 3.81 9.69
N LEU A 159 -7.36 3.62 9.42
CA LEU A 159 -8.35 4.71 9.37
C LEU A 159 -8.99 5.05 10.71
N ALA A 160 -8.88 4.17 11.70
CA ALA A 160 -9.41 4.37 13.04
C ALA A 160 -9.12 5.75 13.67
N PRO A 161 -7.89 6.30 13.60
CA PRO A 161 -7.59 7.62 14.16
C PRO A 161 -8.08 8.82 13.33
N ASN A 162 -8.78 8.57 12.22
CA ASN A 162 -9.20 9.55 11.20
C ASN A 162 -8.00 10.35 10.65
N PRO A 163 -7.09 9.67 9.93
CA PRO A 163 -5.88 10.28 9.36
C PRO A 163 -6.19 11.11 8.12
N ASP A 164 -5.29 12.04 7.77
CA ASP A 164 -5.36 12.80 6.52
C ASP A 164 -4.56 12.11 5.40
N LEU A 165 -3.54 11.31 5.77
CA LEU A 165 -2.70 10.57 4.83
C LEU A 165 -2.53 9.12 5.28
N VAL A 166 -2.76 8.19 4.34
CA VAL A 166 -2.45 6.77 4.53
C VAL A 166 -1.45 6.29 3.47
N VAL A 167 -0.33 5.73 3.93
CA VAL A 167 0.63 5.01 3.08
C VAL A 167 0.16 3.56 2.96
N LEU A 168 -0.08 3.11 1.74
CA LEU A 168 -0.53 1.76 1.43
C LEU A 168 0.61 1.03 0.72
N ASP A 169 1.33 0.17 1.44
CA ASP A 169 2.46 -0.58 0.89
C ASP A 169 1.99 -1.95 0.41
N GLU A 170 1.82 -2.12 -0.90
CA GLU A 170 1.36 -3.35 -1.54
C GLU A 170 0.06 -3.91 -0.93
N PRO A 171 -1.00 -3.09 -0.75
CA PRO A 171 -2.20 -3.45 0.02
C PRO A 171 -3.06 -4.54 -0.64
N THR A 172 -2.70 -4.99 -1.84
CA THR A 172 -3.41 -6.03 -2.58
C THR A 172 -2.52 -7.24 -2.90
N SER A 173 -1.27 -7.23 -2.43
CA SER A 173 -0.31 -8.31 -2.64
C SER A 173 -0.81 -9.61 -2.00
N GLY A 174 -0.63 -10.73 -2.71
CA GLY A 174 -1.07 -12.05 -2.25
C GLY A 174 -2.58 -12.29 -2.28
N LEU A 175 -3.39 -11.32 -2.73
CA LEU A 175 -4.82 -11.47 -2.93
C LEU A 175 -5.13 -11.89 -4.38
N ASP A 176 -6.19 -12.67 -4.57
CA ASP A 176 -6.71 -13.01 -5.89
C ASP A 176 -7.32 -11.79 -6.59
N GLN A 177 -7.41 -11.85 -7.92
CA GLN A 177 -7.86 -10.73 -8.76
C GLN A 177 -9.24 -10.19 -8.37
N SER A 178 -10.17 -11.06 -7.95
CA SER A 178 -11.51 -10.64 -7.55
C SER A 178 -11.48 -9.82 -6.25
N VAL A 179 -10.62 -10.21 -5.29
CA VAL A 179 -10.44 -9.48 -4.04
C VAL A 179 -9.70 -8.15 -4.27
N ARG A 180 -8.69 -8.10 -5.14
CA ARG A 180 -7.95 -6.85 -5.43
C ARG A 180 -8.89 -5.73 -5.86
N GLY A 181 -9.76 -6.00 -6.83
CA GLY A 181 -10.75 -5.03 -7.31
C GLY A 181 -11.68 -4.54 -6.21
N ARG A 182 -12.12 -5.43 -5.31
CA ARG A 182 -12.94 -5.06 -4.14
C ARG A 182 -12.19 -4.19 -3.14
N ILE A 183 -10.89 -4.42 -2.92
CA ILE A 183 -10.07 -3.58 -2.04
C ILE A 183 -9.84 -2.20 -2.66
N VAL A 184 -9.56 -2.13 -3.95
CA VAL A 184 -9.42 -0.85 -4.67
C VAL A 184 -10.72 -0.05 -4.65
N GLY A 185 -11.86 -0.71 -4.88
CA GLY A 185 -13.18 -0.09 -4.78
C GLY A 185 -13.44 0.49 -3.39
N LEU A 186 -13.19 -0.30 -2.35
CA LEU A 186 -13.29 0.15 -0.96
C LEU A 186 -12.40 1.37 -0.68
N LEU A 187 -11.13 1.37 -1.12
CA LEU A 187 -10.23 2.51 -0.90
C LEU A 187 -10.75 3.78 -1.58
N LYS A 188 -11.34 3.68 -2.78
CA LYS A 188 -11.96 4.83 -3.45
C LYS A 188 -13.17 5.36 -2.70
N GLU A 189 -14.03 4.47 -2.20
CA GLU A 189 -15.18 4.84 -1.37
C GLU A 189 -14.70 5.61 -0.12
N LEU A 190 -13.69 5.07 0.57
CA LEU A 190 -13.13 5.68 1.78
C LEU A 190 -12.46 7.03 1.51
N GLN A 191 -11.75 7.17 0.39
CA GLN A 191 -11.19 8.46 -0.03
C GLN A 191 -12.29 9.50 -0.27
N ALA A 192 -13.35 9.14 -0.97
CA ALA A 192 -14.46 10.05 -1.25
C ALA A 192 -15.22 10.44 0.02
N GLU A 193 -15.41 9.52 0.97
CA GLU A 193 -16.14 9.77 2.22
C GLU A 193 -15.33 10.55 3.28
N ARG A 194 -14.00 10.40 3.29
CA ARG A 194 -13.13 10.90 4.37
C ARG A 194 -12.13 11.96 3.93
N ASP A 195 -12.09 12.29 2.64
CA ASP A 195 -11.09 13.20 2.03
C ASP A 195 -9.64 12.79 2.32
N VAL A 196 -9.40 11.48 2.50
CA VAL A 196 -8.09 10.94 2.88
C VAL A 196 -7.19 10.81 1.65
N ALA A 197 -5.97 11.31 1.77
CA ALA A 197 -4.94 11.16 0.74
C ALA A 197 -4.24 9.79 0.85
N TYR A 198 -3.78 9.28 -0.29
CA TYR A 198 -3.04 8.01 -0.35
C TYR A 198 -1.68 8.17 -1.03
N ILE A 199 -0.67 7.52 -0.44
CA ILE A 199 0.52 7.07 -1.17
C ILE A 199 0.33 5.58 -1.41
N PHE A 200 0.06 5.21 -2.64
CA PHE A 200 -0.27 3.83 -3.03
C PHE A 200 0.95 3.19 -3.69
N ILE A 201 1.69 2.39 -2.92
CA ILE A 201 2.87 1.68 -3.41
C ILE A 201 2.42 0.33 -3.97
N THR A 202 2.75 0.06 -5.22
CA THR A 202 2.49 -1.25 -5.81
C THR A 202 3.41 -1.58 -6.98
N HIS A 203 3.61 -2.86 -7.28
CA HIS A 203 4.15 -3.34 -8.55
C HIS A 203 3.05 -3.70 -9.56
N ASP A 204 1.77 -3.73 -9.17
CA ASP A 204 0.65 -4.02 -10.04
C ASP A 204 0.15 -2.74 -10.72
N ILE A 205 0.46 -2.63 -12.01
CA ILE A 205 0.12 -1.46 -12.83
C ILE A 205 -1.39 -1.31 -12.99
N ASP A 206 -2.15 -2.39 -13.09
CA ASP A 206 -3.60 -2.29 -13.31
C ASP A 206 -4.30 -1.77 -12.05
N VAL A 207 -3.82 -2.18 -10.88
CA VAL A 207 -4.24 -1.61 -9.60
C VAL A 207 -3.85 -0.13 -9.50
N ALA A 208 -2.63 0.23 -9.89
CA ALA A 208 -2.19 1.63 -9.90
C ALA A 208 -3.07 2.49 -10.83
N ARG A 209 -3.30 2.06 -12.07
CA ARG A 209 -4.20 2.74 -13.04
C ARG A 209 -5.61 2.92 -12.49
N ALA A 210 -6.10 1.95 -11.74
CA ALA A 210 -7.44 2.02 -11.19
C ALA A 210 -7.57 3.13 -10.14
N ILE A 211 -6.56 3.38 -9.29
CA ILE A 211 -6.69 4.26 -8.10
C ILE A 211 -5.92 5.58 -8.20
N ALA A 212 -4.90 5.67 -9.06
CA ALA A 212 -4.00 6.82 -9.11
C ALA A 212 -4.66 8.09 -9.63
N HIS A 213 -4.28 9.21 -9.03
CA HIS A 213 -4.45 10.54 -9.60
C HIS A 213 -3.14 10.98 -10.24
N GLU A 214 -2.06 10.88 -9.46
CA GLU A 214 -0.67 11.10 -9.88
C GLU A 214 0.10 9.78 -9.78
N VAL A 215 1.15 9.65 -10.58
CA VAL A 215 1.99 8.46 -10.67
C VAL A 215 3.46 8.90 -10.66
N ILE A 216 4.26 8.22 -9.85
CA ILE A 216 5.71 8.21 -9.98
C ILE A 216 6.20 6.79 -10.26
N VAL A 217 7.12 6.67 -11.21
CA VAL A 217 7.80 5.43 -11.57
C VAL A 217 9.19 5.47 -10.97
N MET A 218 9.49 4.53 -10.09
CA MET A 218 10.77 4.43 -9.39
C MET A 218 11.65 3.33 -9.96
N GLN A 219 12.92 3.65 -10.21
CA GLN A 219 13.97 2.70 -10.57
C GLN A 219 15.23 3.02 -9.77
N ARG A 220 15.82 2.02 -9.09
CA ARG A 220 17.10 2.16 -8.36
C ARG A 220 17.16 3.38 -7.42
N GLY A 221 16.07 3.67 -6.72
CA GLY A 221 15.99 4.78 -5.76
C GLY A 221 15.72 6.15 -6.36
N GLU A 222 15.52 6.26 -7.68
CA GLU A 222 15.23 7.50 -8.38
C GLU A 222 13.82 7.49 -8.98
N VAL A 223 13.22 8.68 -9.13
CA VAL A 223 12.00 8.86 -9.93
C VAL A 223 12.43 9.04 -11.39
N VAL A 224 12.15 8.04 -12.22
CA VAL A 224 12.53 8.06 -13.65
C VAL A 224 11.43 8.59 -14.54
N GLU A 225 10.19 8.63 -14.06
CA GLU A 225 9.06 9.23 -14.74
C GLU A 225 7.98 9.63 -13.73
N ALA A 226 7.30 10.75 -13.98
CA ALA A 226 6.26 11.30 -13.11
C ALA A 226 5.20 12.04 -13.92
N GLY A 227 3.97 12.07 -13.42
CA GLY A 227 2.86 12.82 -13.99
C GLY A 227 1.52 12.20 -13.59
N ASP A 228 0.45 12.62 -14.27
CA ASP A 228 -0.86 12.03 -14.07
C ASP A 228 -0.90 10.55 -14.52
N ARG A 229 -2.08 9.92 -14.40
CA ARG A 229 -2.29 8.52 -14.81
C ARG A 229 -1.85 8.20 -16.25
N SER A 230 -1.73 9.18 -17.14
CA SER A 230 -1.31 8.97 -18.54
C SER A 230 0.11 8.45 -18.67
N VAL A 231 0.96 8.60 -17.64
CA VAL A 231 2.29 7.95 -17.58
C VAL A 231 2.19 6.43 -17.75
N LEU A 232 1.11 5.82 -17.24
CA LEU A 232 0.87 4.38 -17.35
C LEU A 232 0.23 3.98 -18.69
N GLU A 233 -0.21 4.92 -19.51
CA GLU A 233 -0.86 4.70 -20.81
C GLU A 233 0.10 5.02 -21.97
N SER A 234 0.82 6.13 -21.87
CA SER A 234 1.75 6.66 -22.88
C SER A 234 3.12 6.97 -22.26
N PRO A 235 3.85 5.94 -21.78
CA PRO A 235 5.15 6.10 -21.13
C PRO A 235 6.23 6.70 -22.06
N ARG A 236 6.92 7.75 -21.58
CA ARG A 236 8.05 8.38 -22.25
C ARG A 236 9.38 7.74 -21.89
N HIS A 237 9.54 7.25 -20.68
CA HIS A 237 10.80 6.64 -20.24
C HIS A 237 10.91 5.18 -20.70
N GLN A 238 12.11 4.75 -21.09
CA GLN A 238 12.34 3.39 -21.60
C GLN A 238 12.06 2.33 -20.54
N TYR A 239 12.44 2.59 -19.29
CA TYR A 239 12.13 1.69 -18.17
C TYR A 239 10.62 1.52 -17.97
N THR A 240 9.85 2.61 -17.99
CA THR A 240 8.40 2.54 -17.84
C THR A 240 7.76 1.72 -18.96
N ARG A 241 8.22 1.91 -20.21
CA ARG A 241 7.80 1.05 -21.33
C ARG A 241 8.08 -0.42 -21.07
N ALA A 242 9.27 -0.76 -20.58
CA ALA A 242 9.65 -2.14 -20.28
C ALA A 242 8.81 -2.73 -19.13
N LEU A 243 8.59 -1.94 -18.07
CA LEU A 243 7.76 -2.32 -16.92
C LEU A 243 6.32 -2.64 -17.36
N LEU A 244 5.73 -1.80 -18.23
CA LEU A 244 4.39 -1.99 -18.76
C LEU A 244 4.30 -3.18 -19.73
N ALA A 245 5.33 -3.40 -20.56
CA ALA A 245 5.38 -4.53 -21.49
C ALA A 245 5.52 -5.89 -20.78
N ALA A 246 6.08 -5.90 -19.57
CA ALA A 246 6.18 -7.11 -18.75
C ALA A 246 4.84 -7.53 -18.11
N VAL A 247 3.84 -6.65 -18.11
CA VAL A 247 2.49 -6.97 -17.60
C VAL A 247 1.74 -7.80 -18.64
N PRO A 248 1.26 -9.01 -18.30
CA PRO A 248 0.47 -9.81 -19.23
C PRO A 248 -0.77 -9.03 -19.67
N VAL A 249 -0.90 -8.77 -20.98
CA VAL A 249 -2.11 -8.14 -21.54
C VAL A 249 -3.26 -9.13 -21.40
N MET A 250 -4.16 -8.87 -20.45
CA MET A 250 -5.41 -9.61 -20.32
C MET A 250 -6.41 -9.07 -21.34
N ASP A 251 -6.56 -9.77 -22.46
CA ASP A 251 -7.58 -9.48 -23.49
C ASP A 251 -8.99 -9.85 -22.96
N PRO A 252 -9.88 -8.88 -22.70
CA PRO A 252 -11.24 -9.16 -22.21
C PRO A 252 -12.13 -9.84 -23.24
N GLY A 253 -11.71 -9.91 -24.52
CA GLY A 253 -12.49 -10.46 -25.63
C GLY A 253 -12.24 -11.95 -25.90
N ARG A 254 -11.17 -12.55 -25.35
CA ARG A 254 -10.84 -13.96 -25.63
C ARG A 254 -11.60 -14.90 -24.69
N ARG A 255 -12.90 -15.08 -24.96
CA ARG A 255 -13.62 -16.29 -24.54
C ARG A 255 -12.75 -17.49 -24.92
N ARG A 256 -12.39 -18.32 -23.93
CA ARG A 256 -11.77 -19.62 -24.15
C ARG A 256 -12.68 -20.48 -25.04
N SER A 257 -12.55 -20.36 -26.36
CA SER A 257 -13.03 -21.37 -27.30
C SER A 257 -12.11 -22.58 -27.17
N GLY A 258 -12.70 -23.72 -26.88
CA GLY A 258 -12.02 -24.90 -26.39
C GLY A 258 -10.87 -25.42 -27.26
N ALA A 259 -9.86 -25.95 -26.57
CA ALA A 259 -9.03 -27.01 -27.10
C ALA A 259 -9.23 -28.21 -26.18
N ARG A 260 -10.10 -29.13 -26.62
CA ARG A 260 -9.93 -30.55 -26.29
C ARG A 260 -8.59 -30.96 -26.91
N SER A 261 -7.65 -31.43 -26.10
CA SER A 261 -6.65 -32.39 -26.56
C SER A 261 -6.26 -33.27 -25.38
N GLY A 262 -6.92 -34.41 -25.28
CA GLY A 262 -6.32 -35.56 -24.63
C GLY A 262 -5.19 -36.06 -25.52
N ALA A 263 -3.99 -36.16 -24.95
CA ALA A 263 -2.94 -37.07 -25.38
C ALA A 263 -2.13 -37.42 -24.11
N PRO A 264 -1.88 -38.70 -23.82
CA PRO A 264 -1.21 -39.10 -22.58
C PRO A 264 0.29 -38.82 -22.64
N ALA A 265 0.88 -38.57 -21.47
CA ALA A 265 2.31 -38.35 -21.29
C ALA A 265 3.13 -39.61 -21.64
N PRO A 266 4.35 -39.47 -22.18
CA PRO A 266 5.20 -40.61 -22.46
C PRO A 266 5.75 -41.21 -21.16
N THR A 267 5.62 -42.52 -21.01
CA THR A 267 6.25 -43.32 -19.95
C THR A 267 7.75 -43.45 -20.24
N VAL A 268 8.58 -43.04 -19.30
CA VAL A 268 10.03 -43.34 -19.31
C VAL A 268 10.23 -44.67 -18.57
N THR A 269 10.64 -45.70 -19.31
CA THR A 269 11.10 -46.98 -18.77
C THR A 269 12.51 -46.79 -18.23
N ILE A 270 12.72 -47.11 -16.95
CA ILE A 270 14.06 -47.26 -16.37
C ILE A 270 14.36 -48.75 -16.43
N GLU A 271 15.30 -49.15 -17.29
CA GLU A 271 15.93 -50.47 -17.21
C GLU A 271 17.06 -50.41 -16.18
N GLU A 272 16.97 -51.27 -15.17
CA GLU A 272 18.04 -51.55 -14.21
C GLU A 272 19.10 -52.45 -14.87
N SER A 273 20.37 -52.09 -14.72
CA SER A 273 21.53 -52.97 -14.81
C SER A 273 22.67 -52.39 -13.97
#